data_AF-A0A3M8SKG4-F1
#
_entry.id   AF-A0A3M8SKG4-F1
#
_cell.length_a   1.000
_cell.length_b   1.000
_cell.length_c   1.000
_cell.angle_alpha   90.00
_cell.angle_beta   90.00
_cell.angle_gamma   90.00
#
_symmetry.space_group_name_H-M   'P 1'
#
loop_
_entity.id
_entity.type
_entity.pdbx_description
1 polymer ?
#
loop_
_entity_poly.entity_id
_entity_poly.type
_entity_poly.pdbx_seq_one_letter_code
_entity_poly.pdbx_strand_id
1 'polypeptide(L)'
;MGCQNLIITLEDIKKYKCFVAFHEHLLHVGDISEVEFSQAVSEKKYFWETYILIKYPQDVVQRIATDALRSPIEAWDIAKYEQDKKIA
;
A
#
# COMPACT_ATOMS: atom_id res chain seq x y z
N MET A 1 -8.46 -15.77 25.82
CA MET A 1 -7.32 -15.55 24.89
C MET A 1 -7.39 -14.10 24.45
N GLY A 2 -6.70 -13.20 25.17
CA GLY A 2 -6.69 -11.79 24.80
C GLY A 2 -5.85 -11.62 23.54
N CYS A 3 -6.43 -11.00 22.50
CA CYS A 3 -5.66 -10.55 21.35
C CYS A 3 -4.48 -9.74 21.87
N GLN A 4 -3.26 -10.12 21.47
CA GLN A 4 -2.11 -9.22 21.58
C GLN A 4 -2.55 -7.90 20.96
N ASN A 5 -2.42 -6.79 21.70
CA ASN A 5 -2.68 -5.46 21.16
C ASN A 5 -1.85 -5.34 19.87
N LEU A 6 -2.51 -5.42 18.71
CA LEU A 6 -1.88 -5.22 17.42
C LEU A 6 -1.50 -3.74 17.38
N ILE A 7 -0.26 -3.45 17.79
CA ILE A 7 0.29 -2.10 17.72
C ILE A 7 0.59 -1.85 16.24
N ILE A 8 -0.29 -1.09 15.58
CA ILE A 8 -0.04 -0.60 14.23
C ILE A 8 1.12 0.40 14.29
N THR A 9 2.17 0.13 13.51
CA THR A 9 3.38 0.94 13.46
C THR A 9 3.39 1.87 12.23
N LEU A 10 4.36 2.79 12.19
CA LEU A 10 4.57 3.62 11.01
C LEU A 10 5.01 2.79 9.79
N GLU A 11 5.68 1.66 10.02
CA GLU A 11 6.06 0.72 8.97
C GLU A 11 4.83 0.06 8.35
N ASP A 12 3.80 -0.24 9.14
CA ASP A 12 2.55 -0.80 8.63
C ASP A 12 1.79 0.23 7.76
N ILE A 13 1.81 1.51 8.15
CA ILE A 13 1.30 2.59 7.30
C ILE A 13 2.07 2.63 5.97
N LYS A 14 3.40 2.49 6.01
CA LYS A 14 4.22 2.44 4.79
C LYS A 14 3.87 1.24 3.92
N LYS A 15 3.72 0.05 4.50
CA LYS A 15 3.25 -1.18 3.82
C LYS A 15 1.93 -0.94 3.10
N TYR A 16 0.95 -0.37 3.81
CA TYR A 16 -0.34 -0.02 3.22
C TYR A 16 -0.19 0.95 2.03
N LYS A 17 0.58 2.02 2.18
CA LYS A 17 0.78 3.01 1.11
C LYS A 17 1.48 2.40 -0.10
N CYS A 18 2.51 1.58 0.09
CA CYS A 18 3.19 0.85 -0.99
C CYS A 18 2.23 -0.11 -1.69
N PHE A 19 1.47 -0.91 -0.94
CA PHE A 19 0.50 -1.86 -1.47
C PHE A 19 -0.52 -1.18 -2.39
N VAL A 20 -1.12 -0.07 -1.94
CA VAL A 20 -2.11 0.67 -2.73
C VAL A 20 -1.49 1.23 -4.01
N ALA A 21 -0.36 1.92 -3.90
CA ALA A 21 0.30 2.54 -5.05
C ALA A 21 0.73 1.50 -6.10
N PHE A 22 1.20 0.33 -5.65
CA PHE A 22 1.57 -0.76 -6.52
C PHE A 22 0.38 -1.31 -7.31
N HIS A 23 -0.76 -1.54 -6.66
CA HIS A 23 -1.97 -2.01 -7.36
C HIS A 23 -2.57 -0.95 -8.28
N GLU A 24 -2.45 0.34 -7.92
CA GLU A 24 -2.85 1.45 -8.80
C GLU A 24 -1.99 1.46 -10.07
N HIS A 25 -0.68 1.21 -9.93
CA HIS A 25 0.22 1.03 -11.06
C HIS A 25 -0.17 -0.17 -11.94
N LEU A 26 -0.39 -1.34 -11.34
CA LEU A 26 -0.82 -2.54 -12.09
C LEU A 26 -2.10 -2.29 -12.90
N LEU A 27 -3.08 -1.61 -12.29
CA LEU A 27 -4.30 -1.22 -13.00
C LEU A 27 -3.99 -0.24 -14.14
N HIS A 28 -3.14 0.76 -13.89
CA HIS A 28 -2.80 1.79 -14.88
C HIS A 28 -2.10 1.22 -16.12
N VAL A 29 -1.19 0.26 -15.94
CA VAL A 29 -0.49 -0.39 -17.06
C VAL A 29 -1.30 -1.53 -17.69
N GLY A 30 -2.48 -1.84 -17.15
CA GLY A 30 -3.38 -2.88 -17.67
C GLY A 30 -2.99 -4.31 -17.29
N ASP A 31 -2.15 -4.49 -16.28
CA ASP A 31 -1.73 -5.82 -15.80
C ASP A 31 -2.80 -6.51 -14.94
N ILE A 32 -3.71 -5.72 -14.37
CA ILE A 32 -4.92 -6.21 -13.69
C ILE A 32 -6.14 -5.43 -14.17
N SER A 33 -7.30 -6.08 -14.13
CA SER A 33 -8.59 -5.44 -14.40
C SER A 33 -9.07 -4.57 -13.22
N GLU A 34 -10.04 -3.68 -13.48
CA GLU A 34 -10.71 -2.91 -12.42
C GLU A 34 -11.35 -3.81 -11.35
N VAL A 35 -11.86 -4.97 -11.74
CA VAL A 35 -12.47 -5.94 -10.83
C VAL A 35 -11.42 -6.52 -9.89
N GLU A 36 -10.28 -6.95 -10.42
CA GLU A 36 -9.16 -7.48 -9.62
C GLU A 36 -8.57 -6.41 -8.70
N PHE A 37 -8.41 -5.18 -9.20
CA PHE A 37 -7.97 -4.04 -8.39
C PHE A 37 -8.93 -3.79 -7.22
N SER A 38 -10.24 -3.73 -7.50
CA SER A 38 -11.25 -3.51 -6.47
C SER A 38 -11.25 -4.62 -5.42
N GLN A 39 -11.15 -5.88 -5.84
CA GLN A 39 -11.07 -7.01 -4.93
C GLN A 39 -9.82 -6.97 -4.04
N ALA A 40 -8.67 -6.57 -4.59
CA ALA A 40 -7.43 -6.49 -3.84
C ALA A 40 -7.41 -5.33 -2.83
N VAL A 41 -7.99 -4.19 -3.20
CA VAL A 41 -7.71 -2.91 -2.52
C VAL A 41 -8.89 -2.36 -1.71
N SER A 42 -10.15 -2.60 -2.11
CA SER A 42 -11.31 -1.87 -1.56
C SER A 42 -11.52 -2.07 -0.05
N GLU A 43 -11.53 -3.32 0.42
CA GLU A 43 -11.69 -3.60 1.86
C GLU A 43 -10.52 -3.04 2.68
N LYS A 44 -9.30 -3.15 2.15
CA LYS A 44 -8.11 -2.61 2.82
C LYS A 44 -8.16 -1.09 2.89
N LYS A 45 -8.48 -0.40 1.78
CA LYS A 45 -8.66 1.06 1.76
C LYS A 45 -9.68 1.48 2.79
N TYR A 46 -10.86 0.86 2.79
CA TYR A 46 -11.91 1.15 3.76
C TYR A 46 -11.42 1.00 5.20
N PHE A 47 -10.83 -0.15 5.55
CA PHE A 47 -10.39 -0.41 6.91
C PHE A 47 -9.30 0.58 7.37
N TRP A 48 -8.30 0.83 6.52
CA TRP A 48 -7.20 1.72 6.82
C TRP A 48 -7.65 3.17 6.94
N GLU A 49 -8.45 3.66 6.00
CA GLU A 49 -8.89 5.05 5.97
C GLU A 49 -9.93 5.35 7.05
N THR A 50 -10.79 4.40 7.41
CA THR A 50 -11.83 4.60 8.42
C THR A 50 -11.33 4.38 9.84
N TYR A 51 -10.47 3.39 10.11
CA TYR A 51 -10.17 2.97 11.49
C TYR A 51 -8.72 3.14 11.93
N ILE A 52 -7.78 3.23 10.98
CA ILE A 52 -6.35 3.28 11.30
C ILE A 52 -5.82 4.70 11.11
N LEU A 53 -5.83 5.21 9.88
CA LEU A 53 -5.14 6.45 9.53
C LEU A 53 -5.67 7.68 10.27
N ILE A 54 -6.95 7.67 10.67
CA ILE A 54 -7.55 8.75 11.48
C ILE A 54 -6.92 8.89 12.87
N LYS A 55 -6.21 7.86 13.36
CA LYS A 55 -5.53 7.86 14.66
C LYS A 55 -4.13 8.47 14.60
N TYR A 56 -3.64 8.80 13.40
CA TYR A 56 -2.31 9.36 13.19
C TYR A 56 -2.39 10.81 12.71
N PRO A 57 -1.43 11.66 13.11
CA PRO A 57 -1.30 13.00 12.56
C PRO A 57 -1.19 12.97 11.04
N GLN A 58 -1.93 13.85 10.36
CA GLN A 58 -1.99 13.87 8.90
C GLN A 58 -0.63 14.17 8.25
N ASP A 59 0.18 15.04 8.86
CA ASP A 59 1.55 15.34 8.44
C ASP A 59 2.45 14.10 8.47
N VAL A 60 2.30 13.25 9.49
CA VAL A 60 3.01 11.98 9.60
C VAL A 60 2.59 11.02 8.49
N VAL A 61 1.27 10.89 8.24
CA VAL A 61 0.75 10.04 7.16
C VAL A 61 1.23 10.51 5.79
N GLN A 62 1.24 11.81 5.53
CA GLN A 62 1.73 12.39 4.27
C GLN A 62 3.23 12.19 4.07
N ARG A 63 4.02 12.35 5.15
CA ARG A 63 5.46 12.06 5.12
C ARG A 63 5.72 10.59 4.78
N ILE A 64 4.98 9.67 5.38
CA ILE A 64 5.10 8.23 5.10
C ILE A 64 4.64 7.91 3.68
N ALA A 65 3.57 8.54 3.18
CA ALA A 65 3.14 8.36 1.80
C ALA A 65 4.22 8.81 0.81
N THR A 66 4.88 9.94 1.08
CA THR A 66 6.01 10.42 0.26
C THR A 66 7.19 9.45 0.32
N ASP A 67 7.50 8.92 1.49
CA ASP A 67 8.56 7.93 1.69
C ASP A 67 8.25 6.60 0.98
N ALA A 68 7.00 6.13 1.02
CA ALA A 68 6.54 4.94 0.31
C ALA A 68 6.72 5.03 -1.21
N LEU A 69 6.60 6.23 -1.79
CA LEU A 69 6.83 6.45 -3.22
C LEU A 69 8.32 6.51 -3.57
N ARG A 70 9.15 7.09 -2.68
CA ARG A 70 10.59 7.28 -2.92
C ARG A 70 11.42 6.03 -2.64
N SER A 71 11.03 5.30 -1.61
CA SER A 71 11.70 4.09 -1.13
C SER A 71 10.62 3.06 -0.80
N PRO A 72 9.98 2.46 -1.81
CA PRO A 72 8.96 1.45 -1.59
C PRO A 72 9.54 0.23 -0.87
N ILE A 73 8.66 -0.52 -0.23
CA ILE A 73 9.02 -1.83 0.31
C ILE A 73 9.19 -2.78 -0.87
N GLU A 74 10.23 -3.62 -0.82
CA GLU A 74 10.67 -4.46 -1.93
C GLU A 74 9.55 -5.28 -2.60
N ALA A 75 8.62 -5.81 -1.81
CA ALA A 75 7.49 -6.60 -2.32
C ALA A 75 6.52 -5.81 -3.21
N TRP A 76 6.54 -4.48 -3.12
CA TRP A 76 5.66 -3.54 -3.85
C TRP A 76 6.47 -2.46 -4.54
N ASP A 77 7.73 -2.76 -4.87
CA ASP A 77 8.58 -1.86 -5.64
C ASP A 77 8.23 -1.95 -7.13
N ILE A 78 7.60 -0.88 -7.64
CA ILE A 78 7.21 -0.75 -9.04
C ILE A 78 8.43 -0.83 -9.97
N ALA A 79 9.56 -0.21 -9.60
CA ALA A 79 10.74 -0.19 -10.46
C ALA A 79 11.32 -1.61 -10.60
N LYS A 80 11.35 -2.36 -9.50
CA LYS A 80 11.77 -3.76 -9.50
C LYS A 80 10.82 -4.63 -10.34
N TYR A 81 9.51 -4.50 -10.12
CA TYR A 81 8.49 -5.21 -10.89
C TYR A 81 8.64 -5.01 -12.40
N GLU A 82 8.81 -3.75 -12.83
CA GLU A 82 8.97 -3.40 -14.25
C GLU A 82 10.29 -3.91 -14.83
N GLN A 83 11.36 -3.98 -14.03
CA GLN A 83 12.63 -4.59 -14.46
C GLN A 83 12.47 -6.09 -14.66
N ASP A 84 11.87 -6.79 -13.70
CA ASP A 84 11.65 -8.23 -13.77
C ASP A 84 10.74 -8.60 -14.96
N LYS A 85 9.72 -7.79 -15.23
CA LYS A 85 8.80 -7.96 -16.37
C LYS A 85 9.47 -7.80 -17.73
N LYS A 86 10.49 -6.95 -17.86
CA LYS A 86 11.23 -6.77 -19.12
C LYS A 86 12.17 -7.93 -19.45
N ILE A 87 12.50 -8.75 -18.45
CA ILE A 87 13.40 -9.89 -18.58
C ILE A 87 12.61 -11.19 -18.80
N ALA A 88 11.30 -11.18 -18.51
CA ALA A 88 10.36 -12.28 -18.74
C ALA A 88 9.83 -12.32 -20.18
#